data_AF-A0A0L6WFG0-F1
#
_entry.id   AF-A0A0L6WFG0-F1
#
_cell.length_a   1.000
_cell.length_b   1.000
_cell.length_c   1.000
_cell.angle_alpha   90.00
_cell.angle_beta   90.00
_cell.angle_gamma   90.00
#
_symmetry.space_group_name_H-M   'P 1'
#
loop_
_entity.id
_entity.type
_entity.pdbx_description
1 polymer ?
#
loop_
_entity_poly.entity_id
_entity_poly.type
_entity_poly.pdbx_seq_one_letter_code
_entity_poly.pdbx_strand_id
1 'polypeptide(L)'
;MDNRPDAKRGSFGQSRLSSNSSTDYAILLNIFSFLEVESGSAGQDMLNDWVPSIPIQPLPRRPQTPRTVPDQPQPPQIRPWGTTLPFLTPAVAQSPPQSPPASPSLVMVPPSGLVSRSPSAHLYRASLVCKAFFRPAMDILWRSMDSLIPILELLPTMKKIDGVYMLIGEVKAEHISRFETYGSRIQTFILTEFNQPQIAPFTLLHIASLLPKIPHVLCSSAHALSLSTAPLLLTNGLKRFELRNVTDTAVNVIKPFLCTLQARIPQLEHLILRDSLGSDTLSVITSFQDLRSLEFIGNIDIGLFAQIVTLPELRKLILDVTDSIPVETPRTANIIGLKKLEALHITGFGVTVESFILRLEGSSLIDVCITMQPRLSHTLPPMAGFAFSLRDHRQQVFPGSFATGSECNSEVCRPGKVTPGPTAETT
;
A
#
# COMPACT_ATOMS: atom_id res chain seq x y z
N MET A 1 -40.04 -55.20 -25.14
CA MET A 1 -40.44 -53.81 -25.39
C MET A 1 -39.74 -53.00 -24.32
N ASP A 2 -38.59 -52.44 -24.71
CA ASP A 2 -37.54 -51.98 -23.81
C ASP A 2 -37.30 -50.47 -23.96
N ASN A 3 -36.85 -49.90 -22.83
CA ASN A 3 -36.63 -48.50 -22.53
C ASN A 3 -35.66 -47.74 -23.46
N ARG A 4 -35.91 -46.42 -23.64
CA ARG A 4 -34.90 -45.33 -23.53
C ARG A 4 -35.52 -43.95 -23.82
N PRO A 5 -35.25 -42.93 -22.97
CA PRO A 5 -35.16 -41.55 -23.43
C PRO A 5 -33.73 -41.02 -23.35
N ASP A 6 -33.40 -40.19 -24.34
CA ASP A 6 -32.08 -39.61 -24.60
C ASP A 6 -31.62 -38.60 -23.54
N ALA A 7 -30.42 -38.83 -23.00
CA ALA A 7 -29.67 -37.86 -22.21
C ALA A 7 -28.82 -36.97 -23.14
N LYS A 8 -29.17 -35.68 -23.22
CA LYS A 8 -28.32 -34.65 -23.86
C LYS A 8 -27.18 -34.25 -22.92
N ARG A 9 -25.95 -34.40 -23.43
CA ARG A 9 -24.70 -33.83 -22.90
C ARG A 9 -24.79 -32.31 -22.78
N GLY A 10 -24.49 -31.79 -21.61
CA GLY A 10 -23.97 -30.44 -21.40
C GLY A 10 -22.78 -30.53 -20.45
N SER A 11 -21.55 -30.53 -20.98
CA SER A 11 -20.34 -30.51 -20.15
C SER A 11 -20.06 -29.07 -19.71
N PHE A 12 -20.36 -28.76 -18.45
CA PHE A 12 -19.78 -27.61 -17.77
C PHE A 12 -18.46 -28.05 -17.12
N GLY A 13 -17.35 -27.50 -17.61
CA GLY A 13 -16.05 -27.63 -16.98
C GLY A 13 -16.01 -26.82 -15.70
N GLN A 14 -16.05 -27.50 -14.55
CA GLN A 14 -15.70 -26.91 -13.26
C GLN A 14 -14.17 -26.84 -13.17
N SER A 15 -13.62 -25.64 -13.34
CA SER A 15 -12.27 -25.32 -12.90
C SER A 15 -12.24 -25.34 -11.37
N ARG A 16 -11.58 -26.35 -10.80
CA ARG A 16 -11.27 -26.42 -9.36
C ARG A 16 -10.32 -25.27 -9.00
N LEU A 17 -10.82 -24.23 -8.36
CA LEU A 17 -10.01 -23.33 -7.55
C LEU A 17 -9.78 -24.03 -6.20
N SER A 18 -8.56 -24.51 -5.96
CA SER A 18 -8.16 -25.07 -4.68
C SER A 18 -7.99 -23.95 -3.65
N SER A 19 -8.80 -23.96 -2.60
CA SER A 19 -8.68 -23.11 -1.43
C SER A 19 -7.45 -23.51 -0.60
N ASN A 20 -6.32 -22.83 -0.81
CA ASN A 20 -5.09 -22.99 -0.01
C ASN A 20 -4.91 -21.87 1.04
N SER A 21 -6.00 -21.29 1.56
CA SER A 21 -5.91 -20.16 2.49
C SER A 21 -5.29 -20.51 3.85
N SER A 22 -5.27 -21.78 4.28
CA SER A 22 -4.75 -22.15 5.61
C SER A 22 -3.21 -22.24 5.67
N THR A 23 -2.53 -22.54 4.57
CA THR A 23 -1.06 -22.66 4.52
C THR A 23 -0.36 -21.31 4.51
N ASP A 24 -1.01 -20.28 3.96
CA ASP A 24 -0.46 -18.93 3.85
C ASP A 24 -0.31 -18.26 5.24
N TYR A 25 -1.16 -18.59 6.21
CA TYR A 25 -1.07 -18.05 7.58
C TYR A 25 0.14 -18.54 8.37
N ALA A 26 0.54 -19.80 8.22
CA ALA A 26 1.72 -20.33 8.90
C ALA A 26 3.03 -19.70 8.36
N ILE A 27 3.01 -19.30 7.09
CA ILE A 27 4.14 -18.63 6.44
C ILE A 27 4.26 -17.17 6.91
N LEU A 28 3.15 -16.46 7.15
CA LEU A 28 3.15 -15.13 7.76
C LEU A 28 3.94 -15.11 9.07
N LEU A 29 3.59 -16.00 10.00
CA LEU A 29 4.24 -16.04 11.32
C LEU A 29 5.74 -16.34 11.19
N ASN A 30 6.13 -17.27 10.31
CA ASN A 30 7.54 -17.63 10.12
C ASN A 30 8.38 -16.54 9.44
N ILE A 31 7.84 -15.85 8.41
CA ILE A 31 8.55 -14.73 7.77
C ILE A 31 8.68 -13.56 8.75
N PHE A 32 7.66 -13.30 9.57
CA PHE A 32 7.72 -12.24 10.56
C PHE A 32 8.68 -12.53 11.71
N SER A 33 8.74 -13.77 12.20
CA SER A 33 9.76 -14.16 13.18
C SER A 33 11.18 -14.04 12.61
N PHE A 34 11.38 -14.32 11.32
CA PHE A 34 12.69 -14.15 10.68
C PHE A 34 13.13 -12.69 10.60
N LEU A 35 12.21 -11.77 10.27
CA LEU A 35 12.49 -10.32 10.24
C LEU A 35 12.70 -9.71 11.64
N GLU A 36 12.22 -10.36 12.70
CA GLU A 36 12.41 -9.94 14.08
C GLU A 36 13.80 -10.33 14.63
N VAL A 37 14.40 -11.39 14.09
CA VAL A 37 15.74 -11.87 14.46
C VAL A 37 16.86 -10.97 13.90
N GLU A 38 16.64 -10.24 12.80
CA GLU A 38 17.64 -9.29 12.26
C GLU A 38 17.68 -7.93 12.97
N SER A 39 16.69 -7.61 13.82
CA SER A 39 16.71 -6.43 14.70
C SER A 39 17.31 -6.76 16.07
N GLY A 40 18.63 -6.78 16.16
CA GLY A 40 19.37 -7.07 17.39
C GLY A 40 19.08 -6.12 18.55
N SER A 41 18.68 -6.74 19.67
CA SER A 41 18.89 -6.37 21.09
C SER A 41 18.39 -5.02 21.62
N ALA A 42 17.17 -5.03 22.19
CA ALA A 42 16.89 -4.52 23.55
C ALA A 42 15.46 -4.92 23.95
N GLY A 43 15.30 -5.86 24.88
CA GLY A 43 14.00 -6.15 25.52
C GLY A 43 13.67 -7.63 25.62
N GLN A 44 14.49 -8.42 26.31
CA GLN A 44 14.24 -9.84 26.55
C GLN A 44 13.71 -10.14 27.97
N ASP A 45 13.08 -9.16 28.63
CA ASP A 45 12.65 -9.29 30.05
C ASP A 45 11.14 -9.09 30.31
N MET A 46 10.28 -9.14 29.29
CA MET A 46 8.82 -8.94 29.48
C MET A 46 7.92 -10.05 28.90
N LEU A 47 8.41 -11.28 28.75
CA LEU A 47 7.66 -12.37 28.09
C LEU A 47 7.59 -13.69 28.88
N ASN A 48 7.58 -13.63 30.22
CA ASN A 48 7.39 -14.82 31.07
C ASN A 48 6.00 -14.96 31.73
N ASP A 49 5.08 -14.00 31.58
CA ASP A 49 3.80 -14.04 32.31
C ASP A 49 2.58 -14.51 31.49
N TRP A 50 2.73 -14.86 30.21
CA TRP A 50 1.58 -15.23 29.36
C TRP A 50 1.83 -16.51 28.53
N VAL A 51 1.83 -17.66 29.19
CA VAL A 51 1.52 -18.96 28.56
C VAL A 51 0.70 -19.81 29.54
N PRO A 52 -0.55 -20.20 29.23
CA PRO A 52 -1.27 -21.19 30.02
C PRO A 52 -0.74 -22.60 29.76
N SER A 53 -0.46 -23.32 30.84
CA SER A 53 0.07 -24.69 30.86
C SER A 53 -0.81 -25.69 30.11
N ILE A 54 -0.29 -26.30 29.04
CA ILE A 54 -0.86 -27.47 28.39
C ILE A 54 -0.15 -28.73 28.93
N PRO A 55 -0.86 -29.78 29.40
CA PRO A 55 -0.23 -31.00 29.88
C PRO A 55 0.28 -31.85 28.71
N ILE A 56 1.60 -32.07 28.65
CA ILE A 56 2.26 -32.93 27.68
C ILE A 56 2.29 -34.37 28.22
N GLN A 57 1.73 -35.33 27.47
CA GLN A 57 1.87 -36.76 27.75
C GLN A 57 3.28 -37.28 27.40
N PRO A 58 3.86 -38.21 28.17
CA PRO A 58 5.21 -38.72 27.91
C PRO A 58 5.23 -39.80 26.82
N LEU A 59 6.08 -39.60 25.81
CA LEU A 59 6.44 -40.60 24.80
C LEU A 59 7.48 -41.61 25.34
N PRO A 60 7.51 -42.86 24.81
CA PRO A 60 8.33 -43.94 25.34
C PRO A 60 9.82 -43.80 24.96
N ARG A 61 10.68 -44.14 25.92
CA ARG A 61 12.15 -44.12 25.81
C ARG A 61 12.67 -45.16 24.80
N ARG A 62 13.54 -44.73 23.88
CA ARG A 62 14.40 -45.62 23.08
C ARG A 62 15.71 -45.95 23.82
N PRO A 63 16.33 -47.12 23.58
CA PRO A 63 17.56 -47.55 24.24
C PRO A 63 18.80 -46.84 23.67
N GLN A 64 19.74 -46.49 24.55
CA GLN A 64 21.05 -45.95 24.20
C GLN A 64 22.06 -47.08 23.97
N THR A 65 22.84 -47.00 22.89
CA THR A 65 24.09 -47.74 22.70
C THR A 65 25.30 -46.82 22.93
N PRO A 66 26.45 -47.35 23.36
CA PRO A 66 27.58 -46.54 23.82
C PRO A 66 28.40 -46.00 22.64
N ARG A 67 28.76 -44.72 22.70
CA ARG A 67 29.65 -44.06 21.73
C ARG A 67 31.06 -43.97 22.27
N THR A 68 31.99 -44.56 21.53
CA THR A 68 33.44 -44.50 21.68
C THR A 68 33.97 -43.09 21.37
N VAL A 69 34.87 -42.59 22.22
CA VAL A 69 35.56 -41.31 22.13
C VAL A 69 36.76 -41.43 21.17
N PRO A 70 36.98 -40.50 20.23
CA PRO A 70 38.28 -40.31 19.62
C PRO A 70 38.94 -38.98 20.04
N ASP A 71 40.27 -39.04 20.02
CA ASP A 71 41.27 -38.10 20.50
C ASP A 71 41.14 -36.64 20.03
N GLN A 72 41.55 -35.76 20.94
CA GLN A 72 41.61 -34.31 20.81
C GLN A 72 43.05 -33.88 20.43
N PRO A 73 43.29 -33.16 19.32
CA PRO A 73 44.62 -32.63 19.00
C PRO A 73 44.89 -31.29 19.71
N GLN A 74 46.14 -31.13 20.16
CA GLN A 74 46.66 -29.94 20.85
C GLN A 74 46.74 -28.69 19.94
N PRO A 75 46.64 -27.47 20.53
CA PRO A 75 46.84 -26.21 19.81
C PRO A 75 48.32 -25.82 19.68
N PRO A 76 48.73 -25.14 18.59
CA PRO A 76 50.11 -24.69 18.40
C PRO A 76 50.45 -23.43 19.22
N GLN A 77 51.70 -23.38 19.67
CA GLN A 77 52.27 -22.29 20.45
C GLN A 77 52.54 -21.02 19.63
N ILE A 78 52.15 -19.88 20.19
CA ILE A 78 52.41 -18.53 19.69
C ILE A 78 53.80 -18.10 20.16
N ARG A 79 54.67 -17.67 19.22
CA ARG A 79 55.96 -17.03 19.52
C ARG A 79 55.80 -15.50 19.64
N PRO A 80 56.60 -14.83 20.49
CA PRO A 80 56.54 -13.38 20.69
C PRO A 80 57.31 -12.64 19.58
N TRP A 81 56.79 -11.48 19.20
CA TRP A 81 57.42 -10.54 18.27
C TRP A 81 58.45 -9.68 19.02
N GLY A 82 59.70 -9.72 18.54
CA GLY A 82 60.77 -8.84 18.98
C GLY A 82 60.90 -7.62 18.06
N THR A 83 60.97 -6.45 18.69
CA THR A 83 61.31 -5.13 18.15
C THR A 83 62.72 -5.10 17.57
N THR A 84 63.00 -4.37 16.48
CA THR A 84 64.13 -3.39 16.28
C THR A 84 64.07 -2.76 14.86
N LEU A 85 64.31 -1.44 14.80
CA LEU A 85 64.36 -0.47 13.67
C LEU A 85 65.57 -0.71 12.69
N PRO A 86 65.99 0.28 11.86
CA PRO A 86 65.38 0.86 10.66
C PRO A 86 66.32 0.73 9.42
N PHE A 87 65.81 0.78 8.19
CA PHE A 87 66.68 0.99 7.02
C PHE A 87 66.06 1.92 5.97
N LEU A 88 66.85 2.94 5.64
CA LEU A 88 66.68 3.93 4.57
C LEU A 88 66.55 3.26 3.20
N THR A 89 65.62 3.72 2.37
CA THR A 89 65.65 3.51 0.91
C THR A 89 65.16 4.76 0.17
N PRO A 90 65.58 4.93 -1.10
CA PRO A 90 65.76 6.23 -1.72
C PRO A 90 64.54 6.73 -2.51
N ALA A 91 64.59 8.02 -2.82
CA ALA A 91 63.64 8.78 -3.60
C ALA A 91 63.20 8.08 -4.90
N VAL A 92 61.89 7.80 -5.00
CA VAL A 92 61.20 7.38 -6.21
C VAL A 92 60.75 8.62 -6.97
N ALA A 93 61.15 8.71 -8.24
CA ALA A 93 60.76 9.73 -9.18
C ALA A 93 59.22 9.76 -9.36
N GLN A 94 58.65 10.94 -9.19
CA GLN A 94 57.23 11.20 -9.39
C GLN A 94 56.88 11.05 -10.88
N SER A 95 55.96 10.13 -11.15
CA SER A 95 55.29 10.02 -12.46
C SER A 95 54.26 11.14 -12.60
N PRO A 96 54.04 11.67 -13.81
CA PRO A 96 53.09 12.76 -14.05
C PRO A 96 51.64 12.34 -13.71
N PRO A 97 50.78 13.30 -13.31
CA PRO A 97 49.41 13.02 -12.89
C PRO A 97 48.61 12.39 -14.03
N GLN A 98 48.18 11.14 -13.81
CA GLN A 98 47.22 10.48 -14.68
C GLN A 98 45.92 11.29 -14.68
N SER A 99 45.49 11.66 -15.88
CA SER A 99 44.20 12.26 -16.16
C SER A 99 43.07 11.45 -15.51
N PRO A 100 42.04 12.12 -14.91
CA PRO A 100 40.96 11.42 -14.24
C PRO A 100 40.27 10.44 -15.19
N PRO A 101 39.92 9.23 -14.73
CA PRO A 101 39.23 8.25 -15.55
C PRO A 101 37.93 8.86 -16.05
N ALA A 102 37.72 8.80 -17.36
CA ALA A 102 36.49 9.22 -18.01
C ALA A 102 35.29 8.59 -17.29
N SER A 103 34.36 9.43 -16.85
CA SER A 103 33.14 8.97 -16.16
C SER A 103 32.48 7.87 -16.99
N PRO A 104 32.07 6.74 -16.37
CA PRO A 104 31.46 5.64 -17.10
C PRO A 104 30.22 6.17 -17.83
N SER A 105 30.25 6.08 -19.17
CA SER A 105 29.12 6.42 -20.02
C SER A 105 27.92 5.58 -19.59
N LEU A 106 26.98 6.23 -18.89
CA LEU A 106 25.71 5.67 -18.45
C LEU A 106 24.90 5.27 -19.68
N VAL A 107 25.06 4.04 -20.16
CA VAL A 107 24.12 3.43 -21.10
C VAL A 107 22.81 3.23 -20.34
N MET A 108 21.86 4.12 -20.61
CA MET A 108 20.58 4.14 -19.92
C MET A 108 19.61 3.21 -20.64
N VAL A 109 19.34 2.06 -20.02
CA VAL A 109 18.33 1.12 -20.49
C VAL A 109 16.96 1.72 -20.16
N PRO A 110 16.09 1.98 -21.16
CA PRO A 110 14.71 2.36 -20.87
C PRO A 110 14.04 1.24 -20.08
N PRO A 111 13.21 1.55 -19.08
CA PRO A 111 12.47 0.53 -18.36
C PRO A 111 11.58 -0.24 -19.35
N SER A 112 11.82 -1.54 -19.45
CA SER A 112 11.15 -2.42 -20.41
C SER A 112 9.67 -2.54 -20.02
N GLY A 113 8.76 -1.92 -20.78
CA GLY A 113 7.31 -1.99 -20.53
C GLY A 113 6.49 -0.75 -20.88
N LEU A 114 7.11 0.40 -21.18
CA LEU A 114 6.40 1.68 -21.39
C LEU A 114 5.77 1.89 -22.79
N VAL A 115 5.43 0.84 -23.54
CA VAL A 115 4.97 0.96 -24.96
C VAL A 115 3.48 1.35 -25.09
N SER A 116 2.78 1.70 -24.00
CA SER A 116 1.48 2.37 -24.13
C SER A 116 1.68 3.86 -24.45
N ARG A 117 0.68 4.52 -25.05
CA ARG A 117 0.59 6.00 -25.23
C ARG A 117 0.45 6.73 -23.88
N SER A 118 1.25 6.35 -22.89
CA SER A 118 1.25 6.90 -21.56
C SER A 118 2.08 8.19 -21.54
N PRO A 119 1.74 9.15 -20.66
CA PRO A 119 2.53 10.36 -20.42
C PRO A 119 4.02 10.05 -20.11
N SER A 120 4.32 8.85 -19.61
CA SER A 120 5.65 8.32 -19.37
C SER A 120 6.55 8.31 -20.63
N ALA A 121 5.99 8.04 -21.81
CA ALA A 121 6.77 8.05 -23.06
C ALA A 121 7.25 9.46 -23.44
N HIS A 122 6.43 10.49 -23.20
CA HIS A 122 6.82 11.88 -23.45
C HIS A 122 7.89 12.35 -22.46
N LEU A 123 7.77 11.98 -21.18
CA LEU A 123 8.78 12.29 -20.16
C LEU A 123 10.11 11.60 -20.47
N TYR A 124 10.08 10.33 -20.88
CA TYR A 124 11.28 9.64 -21.32
C TYR A 124 11.93 10.35 -22.51
N ARG A 125 11.16 10.68 -23.56
CA ARG A 125 11.68 11.43 -24.72
C ARG A 125 12.24 12.79 -24.32
N ALA A 126 11.55 13.54 -23.47
CA ALA A 126 12.01 14.84 -22.97
C ALA A 126 13.36 14.71 -22.25
N SER A 127 13.55 13.64 -21.47
CA SER A 127 14.82 13.39 -20.78
C SER A 127 16.00 13.17 -21.72
N LEU A 128 15.74 12.68 -22.94
CA LEU A 128 16.76 12.43 -23.96
C LEU A 128 17.14 13.68 -24.78
N VAL A 129 16.34 14.76 -24.72
CA VAL A 129 16.57 15.95 -25.54
C VAL A 129 17.85 16.68 -25.11
N CYS A 130 17.98 17.02 -23.82
CA CYS A 130 19.20 17.63 -23.29
C CYS A 130 19.33 17.47 -21.77
N LYS A 131 20.52 17.78 -21.25
CA LYS A 131 20.86 17.66 -19.82
C LYS A 131 19.93 18.46 -18.89
N ALA A 132 19.43 19.60 -19.37
CA ALA A 132 18.52 20.46 -18.59
C ALA A 132 17.17 19.78 -18.35
N PHE A 133 16.68 18.99 -19.31
CA PHE A 133 15.40 18.26 -19.19
C PHE A 133 15.58 16.90 -18.51
N PHE A 134 16.78 16.33 -18.52
CA PHE A 134 17.05 15.00 -18.00
C PHE A 134 16.54 14.81 -16.56
N ARG A 135 17.01 15.65 -15.63
CA ARG A 135 16.67 15.54 -14.20
C ARG A 135 15.17 15.72 -13.93
N PRO A 136 14.52 16.83 -14.32
CA PRO A 136 13.09 17.02 -14.01
C PRO A 136 12.20 15.97 -14.69
N ALA A 137 12.52 15.55 -15.92
CA ALA A 137 11.73 14.53 -16.60
C ALA A 137 11.88 13.16 -15.94
N MET A 138 13.09 12.78 -15.50
CA MET A 138 13.29 11.56 -14.72
C MET A 138 12.62 11.63 -13.34
N ASP A 139 12.69 12.75 -12.64
CA ASP A 139 12.07 12.89 -11.33
C ASP A 139 10.55 12.68 -11.41
N ILE A 140 9.89 13.17 -12.47
CA ILE A 140 8.46 12.93 -12.70
C ILE A 140 8.21 11.49 -13.17
N LEU A 141 9.04 10.94 -14.06
CA LEU A 141 8.88 9.58 -14.58
C LEU A 141 8.95 8.53 -13.47
N TRP A 142 9.89 8.67 -12.54
CA TRP A 142 10.09 7.73 -11.42
C TRP A 142 9.21 8.05 -10.21
N ARG A 143 8.53 9.20 -10.18
CA ARG A 143 7.73 9.64 -9.03
C ARG A 143 6.66 8.64 -8.63
N SER A 144 6.01 8.02 -9.61
CA SER A 144 4.91 7.09 -9.43
C SER A 144 5.17 5.84 -10.25
N MET A 145 5.30 4.69 -9.58
CA MET A 145 5.63 3.41 -10.21
C MET A 145 4.56 2.38 -9.87
N ASP A 146 4.14 1.59 -10.84
CA ASP A 146 3.17 0.49 -10.69
C ASP A 146 3.84 -0.90 -10.73
N SER A 147 5.15 -0.93 -10.97
CA SER A 147 5.96 -2.14 -11.00
C SER A 147 7.34 -1.88 -10.42
N LEU A 148 7.88 -2.86 -9.69
CA LEU A 148 9.27 -2.83 -9.22
C LEU A 148 10.27 -3.25 -10.31
N ILE A 149 9.84 -3.88 -11.41
CA ILE A 149 10.78 -4.37 -12.43
C ILE A 149 11.75 -3.29 -12.91
N PRO A 150 11.30 -2.06 -13.26
CA PRO A 150 12.21 -1.00 -13.67
C PRO A 150 13.33 -0.67 -12.69
N ILE A 151 13.05 -0.69 -11.38
CA ILE A 151 14.07 -0.40 -10.36
C ILE A 151 14.96 -1.63 -10.13
N LEU A 152 14.38 -2.84 -10.17
CA LEU A 152 15.09 -4.10 -10.02
C LEU A 152 16.08 -4.35 -11.17
N GLU A 153 15.72 -3.97 -12.40
CA GLU A 153 16.59 -4.07 -13.58
C GLU A 153 17.83 -3.17 -13.51
N LEU A 154 17.89 -2.22 -12.55
CA LEU A 154 19.11 -1.45 -12.30
C LEU A 154 20.20 -2.29 -11.62
N LEU A 155 19.84 -3.42 -11.02
CA LEU A 155 20.77 -4.37 -10.42
C LEU A 155 21.23 -5.38 -11.48
N PRO A 156 22.51 -5.39 -11.89
CA PRO A 156 23.01 -6.32 -12.91
C PRO A 156 22.90 -7.80 -12.54
N THR A 157 22.71 -8.09 -11.25
CA THR A 157 22.50 -9.43 -10.70
C THR A 157 21.06 -9.92 -10.87
N MET A 158 20.11 -9.04 -11.17
CA MET A 158 18.72 -9.43 -11.41
C MET A 158 18.61 -10.10 -12.78
N LYS A 159 18.16 -11.36 -12.77
CA LYS A 159 17.95 -12.15 -13.97
C LYS A 159 16.54 -12.74 -13.95
N LYS A 160 15.93 -12.81 -15.13
CA LYS A 160 14.67 -13.52 -15.33
C LYS A 160 14.97 -14.95 -15.76
N ILE A 161 14.65 -15.92 -14.92
CA ILE A 161 14.80 -17.36 -15.19
C ILE A 161 13.41 -17.99 -15.11
N ASP A 162 13.01 -18.67 -16.17
CA ASP A 162 11.71 -19.34 -16.27
C ASP A 162 10.51 -18.41 -15.97
N GLY A 163 10.63 -17.14 -16.36
CA GLY A 163 9.60 -16.13 -16.13
C GLY A 163 9.66 -15.45 -14.76
N VAL A 164 10.46 -15.97 -13.83
CA VAL A 164 10.61 -15.46 -12.45
C VAL A 164 11.88 -14.62 -12.33
N TYR A 165 11.75 -13.43 -11.74
CA TYR A 165 12.88 -12.57 -11.44
C TYR A 165 13.58 -13.04 -10.17
N MET A 166 14.88 -13.31 -10.29
CA MET A 166 15.75 -13.79 -9.22
C MET A 166 17.04 -12.97 -9.17
N LEU A 167 17.52 -12.74 -7.96
CA LEU A 167 18.83 -12.14 -7.72
C LEU A 167 19.92 -13.23 -7.78
N ILE A 168 20.84 -13.12 -8.74
CA ILE A 168 21.89 -14.11 -8.98
C ILE A 168 23.25 -13.42 -8.99
N GLY A 169 24.07 -13.77 -8.00
CA GLY A 169 25.41 -13.22 -7.81
C GLY A 169 25.47 -12.13 -6.75
N GLU A 170 26.65 -11.55 -6.61
CA GLU A 170 26.96 -10.56 -5.58
C GLU A 170 26.52 -9.15 -5.97
N VAL A 171 25.76 -8.49 -5.09
CA VAL A 171 25.35 -7.09 -5.27
C VAL A 171 26.47 -6.17 -4.77
N LYS A 172 27.21 -5.59 -5.72
CA LYS A 172 28.27 -4.62 -5.41
C LYS A 172 27.69 -3.29 -4.89
N ALA A 173 28.46 -2.58 -4.07
CA ALA A 173 28.10 -1.26 -3.53
C ALA A 173 27.72 -0.24 -4.62
N GLU A 174 28.39 -0.29 -5.79
CA GLU A 174 28.07 0.57 -6.94
C GLU A 174 26.65 0.35 -7.48
N HIS A 175 26.18 -0.91 -7.46
CA HIS A 175 24.83 -1.26 -7.89
C HIS A 175 23.80 -0.72 -6.90
N ILE A 176 24.09 -0.83 -5.59
CA ILE A 176 23.23 -0.30 -4.51
C ILE A 176 23.14 1.22 -4.62
N SER A 177 24.26 1.92 -4.79
CA SER A 177 24.27 3.39 -4.93
C SER A 177 23.43 3.86 -6.13
N ARG A 178 23.52 3.15 -7.27
CA ARG A 178 22.65 3.42 -8.42
C ARG A 178 21.19 3.16 -8.09
N PHE A 179 20.90 2.01 -7.48
CA PHE A 179 19.54 1.62 -7.07
C PHE A 179 18.91 2.67 -6.14
N GLU A 180 19.62 3.12 -5.11
CA GLU A 180 19.17 4.17 -4.18
C GLU A 180 18.96 5.53 -4.87
N THR A 181 19.84 5.90 -5.82
CA THR A 181 19.74 7.17 -6.55
C THR A 181 18.46 7.28 -7.39
N TYR A 182 18.02 6.17 -7.98
CA TYR A 182 16.74 6.13 -8.71
C TYR A 182 15.57 5.86 -7.76
N GLY A 183 15.77 4.99 -6.78
CA GLY A 183 14.76 4.62 -5.80
C GLY A 183 14.28 5.78 -4.95
N SER A 184 15.17 6.67 -4.52
CA SER A 184 14.83 7.88 -3.75
C SER A 184 13.90 8.85 -4.49
N ARG A 185 13.74 8.70 -5.81
CA ARG A 185 12.80 9.49 -6.62
C ARG A 185 11.37 8.94 -6.57
N ILE A 186 11.21 7.67 -6.17
CA ILE A 186 9.91 7.03 -6.05
C ILE A 186 9.19 7.61 -4.83
N GLN A 187 8.11 8.33 -5.08
CA GLN A 187 7.26 8.88 -4.04
C GLN A 187 6.01 8.04 -3.83
N THR A 188 5.46 7.47 -4.90
CA THR A 188 4.24 6.67 -4.86
C THR A 188 4.48 5.33 -5.53
N PHE A 189 4.12 4.26 -4.82
CA PHE A 189 4.15 2.92 -5.36
C PHE A 189 2.73 2.36 -5.46
N ILE A 190 2.33 1.92 -6.64
CA ILE A 190 0.97 1.46 -6.95
C ILE A 190 1.00 -0.05 -7.08
N LEU A 191 0.43 -0.74 -6.09
CA LEU A 191 0.25 -2.18 -6.12
C LEU A 191 -1.06 -2.51 -6.85
N THR A 192 -0.93 -3.18 -7.99
CA THR A 192 -2.04 -3.75 -8.75
C THR A 192 -1.94 -5.27 -8.73
N GLU A 193 -3.07 -5.98 -8.82
CA GLU A 193 -3.09 -7.46 -8.85
C GLU A 193 -2.42 -8.02 -10.12
N PHE A 194 -2.63 -7.34 -11.25
CA PHE A 194 -2.31 -7.88 -12.57
C PHE A 194 -0.87 -7.61 -13.02
N ASN A 195 -0.18 -6.65 -12.40
CA ASN A 195 1.19 -6.27 -12.81
C ASN A 195 2.26 -6.71 -11.83
N GLN A 196 1.96 -7.68 -10.94
CA GLN A 196 3.00 -8.23 -10.07
C GLN A 196 3.88 -9.16 -10.90
N PRO A 197 5.12 -8.77 -11.25
CA PRO A 197 6.07 -9.73 -11.77
C PRO A 197 6.20 -10.89 -10.79
N GLN A 198 6.37 -12.11 -11.30
CA GLN A 198 6.77 -13.21 -10.46
C GLN A 198 8.20 -12.93 -9.98
N ILE A 199 8.35 -12.33 -8.81
CA ILE A 199 9.63 -12.17 -8.13
C ILE A 199 9.73 -13.30 -7.13
N ALA A 200 10.85 -14.01 -7.11
CA ALA A 200 11.06 -15.05 -6.12
C ALA A 200 10.95 -14.45 -4.70
N PRO A 201 10.18 -15.05 -3.76
CA PRO A 201 9.96 -14.48 -2.44
C PRO A 201 11.26 -14.13 -1.68
N PHE A 202 12.30 -14.96 -1.78
CA PHE A 202 13.61 -14.68 -1.19
C PHE A 202 14.30 -13.46 -1.78
N THR A 203 14.15 -13.24 -3.09
CA THR A 203 14.68 -12.04 -3.75
C THR A 203 13.95 -10.79 -3.25
N LEU A 204 12.64 -10.90 -3.02
CA LEU A 204 11.83 -9.79 -2.54
C LEU A 204 12.17 -9.41 -1.09
N LEU A 205 12.38 -10.40 -0.22
CA LEU A 205 12.86 -10.19 1.14
C LEU A 205 14.23 -9.52 1.16
N HIS A 206 15.17 -10.00 0.34
CA HIS A 206 16.52 -9.43 0.27
C HIS A 206 16.50 -7.99 -0.22
N ILE A 207 15.61 -7.67 -1.17
CA ILE A 207 15.54 -6.32 -1.74
C ILE A 207 14.71 -5.39 -0.85
N ALA A 208 13.78 -5.90 -0.05
CA ALA A 208 12.99 -5.08 0.87
C ALA A 208 13.85 -4.25 1.82
N SER A 209 15.00 -4.78 2.26
CA SER A 209 15.96 -4.04 3.09
C SER A 209 16.75 -2.97 2.31
N LEU A 210 16.86 -3.13 0.99
CA LEU A 210 17.56 -2.22 0.09
C LEU A 210 16.63 -1.16 -0.52
N LEU A 211 15.32 -1.32 -0.36
CA LEU A 211 14.37 -0.40 -0.96
C LEU A 211 14.50 1.00 -0.36
N PRO A 212 14.41 2.04 -1.21
CA PRO A 212 14.32 3.40 -0.73
C PRO A 212 13.11 3.53 0.19
N LYS A 213 13.14 4.54 1.05
CA LYS A 213 11.98 4.89 1.89
C LYS A 213 10.85 5.37 0.98
N ILE A 214 9.88 4.49 0.70
CA ILE A 214 8.72 4.81 -0.14
C ILE A 214 7.67 5.49 0.76
N PRO A 215 7.36 6.78 0.56
CA PRO A 215 6.49 7.50 1.48
C PRO A 215 5.00 7.22 1.23
N HIS A 216 4.60 6.82 0.03
CA HIS A 216 3.21 6.57 -0.32
C HIS A 216 3.05 5.22 -1.03
N VAL A 217 2.16 4.37 -0.52
CA VAL A 217 1.75 3.14 -1.20
C VAL A 217 0.24 3.14 -1.40
N LEU A 218 -0.17 2.82 -2.63
CA LEU A 218 -1.55 2.64 -3.04
C LEU A 218 -1.77 1.20 -3.48
N CYS A 219 -2.57 0.47 -2.72
CA CYS A 219 -3.05 -0.86 -3.05
C CYS A 219 -4.39 -0.76 -3.77
N SER A 220 -4.41 -1.10 -5.05
CA SER A 220 -5.63 -1.02 -5.87
C SER A 220 -6.64 -2.11 -5.52
N SER A 221 -6.18 -3.16 -4.83
CA SER A 221 -7.00 -4.25 -4.33
C SER A 221 -6.38 -4.83 -3.07
N ALA A 222 -7.22 -5.37 -2.19
CA ALA A 222 -6.78 -6.15 -1.06
C ALA A 222 -6.05 -7.44 -1.44
N HIS A 223 -6.32 -8.04 -2.59
CA HIS A 223 -5.55 -9.20 -3.05
C HIS A 223 -4.11 -8.86 -3.43
N ALA A 224 -3.83 -7.57 -3.68
CA ALA A 224 -2.46 -7.11 -3.88
C ALA A 224 -1.66 -7.10 -2.58
N LEU A 225 -2.29 -7.22 -1.39
CA LEU A 225 -1.65 -7.41 -0.09
C LEU A 225 -1.23 -8.88 0.14
N SER A 226 -0.56 -9.46 -0.86
CA SER A 226 -0.04 -10.81 -0.79
C SER A 226 1.14 -10.92 0.19
N LEU A 227 1.44 -12.15 0.64
CA LEU A 227 2.64 -12.45 1.43
C LEU A 227 3.92 -11.99 0.75
N SER A 228 3.97 -12.17 -0.57
CA SER A 228 5.10 -11.73 -1.38
C SER A 228 5.32 -10.22 -1.25
N THR A 229 4.26 -9.42 -1.26
CA THR A 229 4.37 -7.96 -1.27
C THR A 229 4.43 -7.31 0.10
N ALA A 230 4.08 -8.02 1.17
CA ALA A 230 4.11 -7.47 2.53
C ALA A 230 5.47 -6.86 2.94
N PRO A 231 6.63 -7.45 2.61
CA PRO A 231 7.93 -6.84 2.92
C PRO A 231 8.14 -5.47 2.26
N LEU A 232 7.55 -5.25 1.08
CA LEU A 232 7.60 -3.96 0.37
C LEU A 232 6.81 -2.87 1.11
N LEU A 233 5.72 -3.27 1.76
CA LEU A 233 4.81 -2.38 2.46
C LEU A 233 5.33 -1.97 3.84
N LEU A 234 6.21 -2.79 4.40
CA LEU A 234 6.80 -2.59 5.71
C LEU A 234 8.17 -1.87 5.62
N THR A 235 8.47 -1.23 4.49
CA THR A 235 9.67 -0.40 4.37
C THR A 235 9.59 0.80 5.29
N ASN A 236 10.69 1.10 5.98
CA ASN A 236 10.79 2.23 6.89
C ASN A 236 10.53 3.56 6.15
N GLY A 237 9.53 4.32 6.59
CA GLY A 237 9.26 5.67 6.08
C GLY A 237 7.97 5.83 5.29
N LEU A 238 7.09 4.82 5.27
CA LEU A 238 5.74 4.97 4.75
C LEU A 238 4.96 6.00 5.59
N LYS A 239 4.48 7.05 4.94
CA LYS A 239 3.70 8.14 5.53
C LYS A 239 2.23 8.08 5.13
N ARG A 240 1.95 7.54 3.95
CA ARG A 240 0.61 7.44 3.39
C ARG A 240 0.35 6.04 2.88
N PHE A 241 -0.76 5.46 3.33
CA PHE A 241 -1.23 4.16 2.86
C PHE A 241 -2.65 4.29 2.35
N GLU A 242 -2.91 3.75 1.16
CA GLU A 242 -4.22 3.73 0.55
C GLU A 242 -4.58 2.31 0.13
N LEU A 243 -5.75 1.84 0.56
CA LEU A 243 -6.31 0.55 0.19
C LEU A 243 -7.66 0.77 -0.49
N ARG A 244 -7.81 0.16 -1.67
CA ARG A 244 -9.02 0.14 -2.48
C ARG A 244 -9.44 -1.29 -2.80
N ASN A 245 -10.66 -1.44 -3.27
CA ASN A 245 -11.29 -2.67 -3.71
C ASN A 245 -11.12 -3.81 -2.70
N VAL A 246 -11.60 -3.60 -1.48
CA VAL A 246 -11.63 -4.65 -0.46
C VAL A 246 -12.80 -5.59 -0.72
N THR A 247 -12.50 -6.85 -1.04
CA THR A 247 -13.51 -7.91 -1.11
C THR A 247 -13.71 -8.56 0.25
N ASP A 248 -14.90 -9.12 0.50
CA ASP A 248 -15.23 -9.80 1.76
C ASP A 248 -14.23 -10.91 2.13
N THR A 249 -13.67 -11.58 1.11
CA THR A 249 -12.68 -12.65 1.30
C THR A 249 -11.34 -12.14 1.81
N ALA A 250 -11.00 -10.88 1.52
CA ALA A 250 -9.71 -10.30 1.87
C ALA A 250 -9.69 -9.64 3.26
N VAL A 251 -10.83 -9.50 3.94
CA VAL A 251 -10.93 -8.93 5.29
C VAL A 251 -10.02 -9.66 6.28
N ASN A 252 -9.90 -10.99 6.15
CA ASN A 252 -9.05 -11.82 6.99
C ASN A 252 -7.54 -11.59 6.80
N VAL A 253 -7.14 -10.92 5.71
CA VAL A 253 -5.75 -10.54 5.42
C VAL A 253 -5.49 -9.10 5.85
N ILE A 254 -6.48 -8.23 5.67
CA ILE A 254 -6.36 -6.79 5.97
C ILE A 254 -6.14 -6.54 7.45
N LYS A 255 -6.90 -7.21 8.33
CA LYS A 255 -6.75 -6.98 9.78
C LYS A 255 -5.34 -7.31 10.29
N PRO A 256 -4.79 -8.52 10.05
CA PRO A 256 -3.39 -8.81 10.39
C PRO A 256 -2.42 -7.82 9.76
N PHE A 257 -2.63 -7.47 8.50
CA PHE A 257 -1.77 -6.51 7.80
C PHE A 257 -1.79 -5.12 8.48
N LEU A 258 -2.96 -4.58 8.84
CA LEU A 258 -3.07 -3.30 9.54
C LEU A 258 -2.43 -3.36 10.93
N CYS A 259 -2.55 -4.48 11.64
CA CYS A 259 -1.84 -4.67 12.91
C CYS A 259 -0.32 -4.64 12.71
N THR A 260 0.20 -5.34 11.70
CA THR A 260 1.63 -5.31 11.36
C THR A 260 2.08 -3.92 10.92
N LEU A 261 1.26 -3.23 10.12
CA LEU A 261 1.52 -1.87 9.66
C LEU A 261 1.65 -0.91 10.85
N GLN A 262 0.72 -0.99 11.81
CA GLN A 262 0.73 -0.19 13.02
C GLN A 262 1.97 -0.47 13.90
N ALA A 263 2.32 -1.75 14.06
CA ALA A 263 3.48 -2.15 14.86
C ALA A 263 4.82 -1.72 14.25
N ARG A 264 4.96 -1.79 12.92
CA ARG A 264 6.22 -1.50 12.22
C ARG A 264 6.35 -0.04 11.79
N ILE A 265 5.23 0.62 11.52
CA ILE A 265 5.18 1.99 10.97
C ILE A 265 4.21 2.82 11.83
N PRO A 266 4.59 3.14 13.09
CA PRO A 266 3.76 3.94 13.97
C PRO A 266 3.60 5.40 13.48
N GLN A 267 4.53 5.87 12.64
CA GLN A 267 4.59 7.22 12.07
C GLN A 267 3.67 7.43 10.86
N LEU A 268 2.71 6.53 10.62
CA LEU A 268 1.79 6.65 9.49
C LEU A 268 0.90 7.89 9.68
N GLU A 269 1.02 8.86 8.76
CA GLU A 269 0.34 10.15 8.86
C GLU A 269 -1.03 10.15 8.14
N HIS A 270 -1.16 9.37 7.07
CA HIS A 270 -2.33 9.37 6.20
C HIS A 270 -2.79 7.94 5.89
N LEU A 271 -4.05 7.65 6.18
CA LEU A 271 -4.67 6.36 5.93
C LEU A 271 -5.94 6.56 5.11
N ILE A 272 -6.04 5.86 3.98
CA ILE A 272 -7.22 5.86 3.12
C ILE A 272 -7.68 4.42 2.98
N LEU A 273 -8.89 4.15 3.44
CA LEU A 273 -9.51 2.83 3.40
C LEU A 273 -10.83 2.98 2.67
N ARG A 274 -10.89 2.46 1.45
CA ARG A 274 -12.12 2.42 0.68
C ARG A 274 -12.69 1.02 0.78
N ASP A 275 -14.02 0.94 0.78
CA ASP A 275 -14.85 -0.25 0.88
C ASP A 275 -15.15 -0.75 2.32
N SER A 276 -16.11 -1.67 2.40
CA SER A 276 -16.65 -2.17 3.66
C SER A 276 -15.63 -3.01 4.44
N LEU A 277 -15.13 -2.44 5.54
CA LEU A 277 -14.35 -3.15 6.55
C LEU A 277 -15.21 -3.43 7.77
N GLY A 278 -15.05 -4.60 8.38
CA GLY A 278 -15.71 -4.90 9.65
C GLY A 278 -15.20 -4.00 10.79
N SER A 279 -16.07 -3.69 11.76
CA SER A 279 -15.74 -2.90 12.96
C SER A 279 -14.48 -3.40 13.67
N ASP A 280 -14.32 -4.73 13.73
CA ASP A 280 -13.17 -5.40 14.35
C ASP A 280 -11.83 -5.14 13.64
N THR A 281 -11.87 -4.77 12.36
CA THR A 281 -10.68 -4.41 11.58
C THR A 281 -10.39 -2.93 11.74
N LEU A 282 -11.43 -2.11 11.74
CA LEU A 282 -11.32 -0.67 11.90
C LEU A 282 -10.89 -0.25 13.30
N SER A 283 -11.17 -1.04 14.34
CA SER A 283 -10.64 -0.78 15.70
C SER A 283 -9.11 -0.78 15.77
N VAL A 284 -8.42 -1.38 14.79
CA VAL A 284 -6.95 -1.27 14.69
C VAL A 284 -6.50 0.16 14.38
N ILE A 285 -7.34 0.94 13.68
CA ILE A 285 -7.05 2.32 13.28
C ILE A 285 -6.87 3.24 14.50
N THR A 286 -7.57 2.93 15.60
CA THR A 286 -7.50 3.74 16.83
C THR A 286 -6.13 3.66 17.51
N SER A 287 -5.27 2.73 17.07
CA SER A 287 -3.92 2.51 17.61
C SER A 287 -2.83 3.32 16.89
N PHE A 288 -3.17 4.08 15.83
CA PHE A 288 -2.22 4.94 15.11
C PHE A 288 -2.16 6.33 15.76
N GLN A 289 -1.12 6.56 16.57
CA GLN A 289 -0.98 7.79 17.36
C GLN A 289 -0.65 9.02 16.50
N ASP A 290 0.12 8.85 15.42
CA ASP A 290 0.56 9.94 14.55
C ASP A 290 -0.38 10.20 13.35
N LEU A 291 -1.55 9.56 13.33
CA LEU A 291 -2.47 9.66 12.20
C LEU A 291 -3.11 11.06 12.13
N ARG A 292 -2.82 11.77 11.04
CA ARG A 292 -3.27 13.15 10.79
C ARG A 292 -4.47 13.22 9.87
N SER A 293 -4.56 12.29 8.92
CA SER A 293 -5.64 12.23 7.95
C SER A 293 -6.18 10.81 7.85
N LEU A 294 -7.47 10.67 8.03
CA LEU A 294 -8.20 9.43 7.79
C LEU A 294 -9.30 9.67 6.76
N GLU A 295 -9.30 8.88 5.70
CA GLU A 295 -10.40 8.77 4.74
C GLU A 295 -10.95 7.36 4.82
N PHE A 296 -12.22 7.23 5.14
CA PHE A 296 -12.90 5.94 5.22
C PHE A 296 -14.21 5.99 4.43
N ILE A 297 -14.39 5.02 3.53
CA ILE A 297 -15.61 4.83 2.75
C ILE A 297 -16.16 3.45 3.11
N GLY A 298 -17.28 3.39 3.82
CA GLY A 298 -17.89 2.13 4.23
C GLY A 298 -18.77 2.26 5.48
N ASN A 299 -19.10 1.11 6.07
CA ASN A 299 -19.93 1.07 7.27
C ASN A 299 -19.09 1.33 8.53
N ILE A 300 -19.49 2.34 9.30
CA ILE A 300 -18.86 2.70 10.58
C ILE A 300 -19.91 2.76 11.68
N ASP A 301 -19.69 2.00 12.75
CA ASP A 301 -20.52 2.09 13.93
C ASP A 301 -20.17 3.34 14.75
N ILE A 302 -21.13 3.81 15.55
CA ILE A 302 -20.95 5.07 16.27
C ILE A 302 -19.92 4.95 17.41
N GLY A 303 -19.74 3.76 17.96
CA GLY A 303 -18.73 3.51 19.00
C GLY A 303 -17.32 3.68 18.43
N LEU A 304 -17.06 3.08 17.28
CA LEU A 304 -15.81 3.22 16.56
C LEU A 304 -15.58 4.66 16.08
N PHE A 305 -16.60 5.34 15.57
CA PHE A 305 -16.50 6.77 15.24
C PHE A 305 -16.02 7.59 16.44
N ALA A 306 -16.60 7.35 17.62
CA ALA A 306 -16.18 8.03 18.85
C ALA A 306 -14.70 7.77 19.15
N GLN A 307 -14.20 6.55 18.92
CA GLN A 307 -12.80 6.22 19.12
C GLN A 307 -11.88 6.89 18.09
N ILE A 308 -12.25 6.86 16.81
CA ILE A 308 -11.47 7.49 15.72
C ILE A 308 -11.31 8.98 15.97
N VAL A 309 -12.39 9.63 16.38
CA VAL A 309 -12.39 11.06 16.66
C VAL A 309 -11.50 11.43 17.87
N THR A 310 -11.24 10.49 18.77
CA THR A 310 -10.33 10.70 19.91
C THR A 310 -8.84 10.57 19.57
N LEU A 311 -8.50 10.26 18.32
CA LEU A 311 -7.11 10.16 17.87
C LEU A 311 -6.36 11.50 18.12
N PRO A 312 -5.16 11.46 18.75
CA PRO A 312 -4.56 12.66 19.34
C PRO A 312 -4.01 13.65 18.32
N GLU A 313 -3.65 13.20 17.12
CA GLU A 313 -3.10 14.05 16.05
C GLU A 313 -4.02 14.17 14.83
N LEU A 314 -5.25 13.64 14.91
CA LEU A 314 -6.18 13.63 13.77
C LEU A 314 -6.67 15.05 13.46
N ARG A 315 -6.30 15.56 12.28
CA ARG A 315 -6.67 16.89 11.79
C ARG A 315 -7.73 16.83 10.70
N LYS A 316 -7.71 15.79 9.87
CA LYS A 316 -8.62 15.62 8.74
C LYS A 316 -9.31 14.28 8.82
N LEU A 317 -10.65 14.31 8.79
CA LEU A 317 -11.48 13.13 8.76
C LEU A 317 -12.47 13.23 7.60
N ILE A 318 -12.40 12.29 6.66
CA ILE A 318 -13.37 12.11 5.59
C ILE A 318 -14.07 10.78 5.83
N LEU A 319 -15.39 10.82 5.99
CA LEU A 319 -16.24 9.66 6.15
C LEU A 319 -17.29 9.63 5.06
N ASP A 320 -17.36 8.52 4.36
CA ASP A 320 -18.47 8.21 3.48
C ASP A 320 -19.23 7.01 4.04
N VAL A 321 -20.42 7.30 4.57
CA VAL A 321 -21.30 6.36 5.29
C VAL A 321 -22.58 6.10 4.50
N THR A 322 -22.54 6.23 3.17
CA THR A 322 -23.68 5.93 2.29
C THR A 322 -24.12 4.48 2.39
N ASP A 323 -23.21 3.56 2.69
CA ASP A 323 -23.53 2.13 2.79
C ASP A 323 -23.93 1.71 4.22
N SER A 324 -23.89 2.65 5.18
CA SER A 324 -24.23 2.37 6.57
C SER A 324 -25.74 2.21 6.76
N ILE A 325 -26.12 1.10 7.38
CA ILE A 325 -27.50 0.89 7.82
C ILE A 325 -27.79 1.91 8.93
N PRO A 326 -28.93 2.64 8.86
CA PRO A 326 -29.31 3.57 9.92
C PRO A 326 -29.51 2.80 11.22
N VAL A 327 -28.59 2.96 12.16
CA VAL A 327 -28.76 2.42 13.51
C VAL A 327 -29.45 3.50 14.33
N GLU A 328 -30.71 3.24 14.71
CA GLU A 328 -31.41 4.05 15.71
C GLU A 328 -30.66 3.92 17.04
N THR A 329 -29.78 4.86 17.32
CA THR A 329 -29.04 4.89 18.57
C THR A 329 -29.68 5.86 19.55
N PRO A 330 -29.77 5.48 20.84
CA PRO A 330 -30.37 6.33 21.86
C PRO A 330 -29.61 7.65 21.98
N ARG A 331 -30.35 8.76 22.11
CA ARG A 331 -29.85 10.14 22.16
C ARG A 331 -28.92 10.46 23.34
N THR A 332 -28.75 9.54 24.29
CA THR A 332 -28.00 9.75 25.54
C THR A 332 -26.51 9.47 25.42
N ALA A 333 -25.97 9.28 24.22
CA ALA A 333 -24.56 8.98 24.06
C ALA A 333 -23.68 10.19 24.38
N ASN A 334 -22.51 9.91 24.97
CA ASN A 334 -21.53 10.92 25.35
C ASN A 334 -21.17 11.83 24.17
N ILE A 335 -21.16 13.12 24.45
CA ILE A 335 -20.65 14.14 23.54
C ILE A 335 -19.16 13.87 23.30
N ILE A 336 -18.75 13.91 22.03
CA ILE A 336 -17.39 13.58 21.60
C ILE A 336 -16.64 14.88 21.33
N GLY A 337 -15.63 15.16 22.14
CA GLY A 337 -14.79 16.35 22.04
C GLY A 337 -13.78 16.26 20.88
N LEU A 338 -13.89 17.15 19.89
CA LEU A 338 -12.97 17.31 18.77
C LEU A 338 -11.80 18.22 19.14
N LYS A 339 -10.75 17.65 19.74
CA LYS A 339 -9.63 18.46 20.25
C LYS A 339 -8.80 19.12 19.14
N LYS A 340 -8.41 18.35 18.11
CA LYS A 340 -7.51 18.79 17.04
C LYS A 340 -8.07 18.66 15.62
N LEU A 341 -9.31 18.20 15.49
CA LEU A 341 -9.91 18.01 14.18
C LEU A 341 -10.19 19.38 13.56
N GLU A 342 -9.55 19.66 12.43
CA GLU A 342 -9.63 20.92 11.68
C GLU A 342 -10.59 20.80 10.49
N ALA A 343 -10.61 19.63 9.84
CA ALA A 343 -11.44 19.37 8.66
C ALA A 343 -12.25 18.09 8.84
N LEU A 344 -13.57 18.21 8.72
CA LEU A 344 -14.52 17.11 8.78
C LEU A 344 -15.39 17.09 7.53
N HIS A 345 -15.32 16.00 6.78
CA HIS A 345 -16.22 15.75 5.66
C HIS A 345 -17.02 14.48 5.95
N ILE A 346 -18.35 14.61 6.04
CA ILE A 346 -19.26 13.46 6.18
C ILE A 346 -20.19 13.41 4.97
N THR A 347 -20.21 12.27 4.29
CA THR A 347 -21.14 11.96 3.21
C THR A 347 -22.02 10.80 3.64
N GLY A 348 -23.34 10.87 3.45
CA GLY A 348 -24.23 9.77 3.81
C GLY A 348 -25.71 10.12 3.82
N PHE A 349 -26.55 9.19 4.30
CA PHE A 349 -27.98 9.45 4.45
C PHE A 349 -28.27 10.38 5.62
N GLY A 350 -29.31 11.22 5.48
CA GLY A 350 -29.59 12.28 6.45
C GLY A 350 -29.71 11.84 7.90
N VAL A 351 -30.46 10.76 8.17
CA VAL A 351 -30.62 10.22 9.53
C VAL A 351 -29.30 9.75 10.15
N THR A 352 -28.42 9.16 9.36
CA THR A 352 -27.12 8.66 9.80
C THR A 352 -26.18 9.83 10.08
N VAL A 353 -26.11 10.77 9.14
CA VAL A 353 -25.31 11.99 9.25
C VAL A 353 -25.74 12.84 10.45
N GLU A 354 -27.04 13.00 10.66
CA GLU A 354 -27.60 13.71 11.82
C GLU A 354 -27.16 13.07 13.15
N SER A 355 -27.18 11.73 13.22
CA SER A 355 -26.76 11.00 14.43
C SER A 355 -25.28 11.20 14.78
N PHE A 356 -24.41 11.41 13.78
CA PHE A 356 -23.01 11.77 13.98
C PHE A 356 -22.87 13.23 14.42
N ILE A 357 -23.51 14.16 13.71
CA ILE A 357 -23.41 15.60 13.97
C ILE A 357 -23.88 15.95 15.37
N LEU A 358 -25.00 15.38 15.83
CA LEU A 358 -25.56 15.67 17.17
C LEU A 358 -24.62 15.31 18.33
N ARG A 359 -23.57 14.52 18.08
CA ARG A 359 -22.59 14.08 19.08
C ARG A 359 -21.28 14.86 19.02
N LEU A 360 -21.10 15.69 18.00
CA LEU A 360 -19.87 16.44 17.81
C LEU A 360 -19.90 17.71 18.65
N GLU A 361 -18.88 17.88 19.48
CA GLU A 361 -18.59 19.13 20.16
C GLU A 361 -17.13 19.47 19.90
N GLY A 362 -16.86 20.59 19.23
CA GLY A 362 -15.52 20.88 18.74
C GLY A 362 -15.23 22.36 18.66
N SER A 363 -14.20 22.81 19.37
CA SER A 363 -13.71 24.19 19.30
C SER A 363 -12.77 24.45 18.13
N SER A 364 -12.24 23.39 17.50
CA SER A 364 -11.11 23.47 16.56
C SER A 364 -11.47 23.24 15.09
N LEU A 365 -12.75 22.96 14.78
CA LEU A 365 -13.20 22.73 13.41
C LEU A 365 -13.15 24.02 12.59
N ILE A 366 -12.46 23.96 11.46
CA ILE A 366 -12.32 25.06 10.50
C ILE A 366 -13.16 24.78 9.26
N ASP A 367 -13.13 23.54 8.78
CA ASP A 367 -13.81 23.11 7.57
C ASP A 367 -14.78 21.97 7.90
N VAL A 368 -16.07 22.19 7.61
CA VAL A 368 -17.13 21.20 7.81
C VAL A 368 -17.91 21.08 6.51
N CYS A 369 -17.75 19.94 5.85
CA CYS A 369 -18.49 19.60 4.65
C CYS A 369 -19.45 18.45 4.95
N ILE A 370 -20.75 18.70 4.78
CA ILE A 370 -21.78 17.68 4.97
C ILE A 370 -22.49 17.47 3.65
N THR A 371 -22.40 16.26 3.12
CA THR A 371 -23.07 15.87 1.88
C THR A 371 -24.14 14.84 2.20
N MET A 372 -25.40 15.26 2.15
CA MET A 372 -26.54 14.36 2.37
C MET A 372 -26.96 13.74 1.05
N GLN A 373 -26.98 12.42 0.96
CA GLN A 373 -27.53 11.72 -0.20
C GLN A 373 -29.04 11.51 -0.04
N PRO A 374 -29.84 11.78 -1.09
CA PRO A 374 -31.26 11.45 -1.06
C PRO A 374 -31.41 9.94 -0.98
N ARG A 375 -32.30 9.46 -0.11
CA ARG A 375 -32.75 8.07 -0.22
C ARG A 375 -33.53 7.95 -1.53
N LEU A 376 -32.89 7.40 -2.54
CA LEU A 376 -33.61 6.87 -3.69
C LEU A 376 -34.45 5.72 -3.15
N SER A 377 -35.74 5.99 -2.93
CA SER A 377 -36.73 4.98 -2.54
C SER A 377 -36.91 4.01 -3.71
N HIS A 378 -35.94 3.10 -3.88
CA HIS A 378 -35.99 1.99 -4.83
C HIS A 378 -36.97 0.92 -4.37
N THR A 379 -38.19 1.28 -4.02
CA THR A 379 -39.35 0.40 -3.83
C THR A 379 -40.64 1.23 -3.79
N LEU A 380 -40.94 1.93 -4.87
CA LEU A 380 -42.34 2.12 -5.25
C LEU A 380 -42.52 1.48 -6.64
N PRO A 381 -43.39 0.47 -6.81
CA PRO A 381 -43.82 0.09 -8.15
C PRO A 381 -44.45 1.31 -8.83
N PRO A 382 -44.51 1.37 -10.17
CA PRO A 382 -45.07 2.51 -10.90
C PRO A 382 -46.56 2.62 -10.60
N MET A 383 -46.91 3.29 -9.51
CA MET A 383 -48.26 3.79 -9.26
C MET A 383 -48.39 5.09 -10.03
N ALA A 384 -49.33 5.06 -10.98
CA ALA A 384 -49.63 6.17 -11.87
C ALA A 384 -49.90 7.47 -11.09
N GLY A 385 -49.19 8.53 -11.51
CA GLY A 385 -49.71 9.89 -11.52
C GLY A 385 -49.86 10.60 -10.18
N PHE A 386 -48.76 11.01 -9.55
CA PHE A 386 -48.73 12.27 -8.79
C PHE A 386 -47.39 12.97 -8.99
N ALA A 387 -47.42 14.09 -9.72
CA ALA A 387 -46.29 14.99 -9.87
C ALA A 387 -46.18 15.86 -8.62
N PHE A 388 -45.16 15.61 -7.79
CA PHE A 388 -44.71 16.58 -6.79
C PHE A 388 -43.51 17.33 -7.36
N SER A 389 -43.71 18.62 -7.65
CA SER A 389 -42.63 19.57 -7.93
C SER A 389 -42.15 20.12 -6.59
N LEU A 390 -40.88 19.89 -6.26
CA LEU A 390 -40.19 20.58 -5.18
C LEU A 390 -38.87 21.13 -5.72
N ARG A 391 -38.91 22.40 -6.10
CA ARG A 391 -37.74 23.28 -6.05
C ARG A 391 -37.48 23.58 -4.58
N ASP A 392 -36.28 23.29 -4.08
CA ASP A 392 -35.40 24.38 -3.65
C ASP A 392 -34.00 23.90 -3.26
N HIS A 393 -33.01 24.62 -3.78
CA HIS A 393 -31.63 24.63 -3.32
C HIS A 393 -31.52 25.46 -2.04
N ARG A 394 -30.90 24.91 -0.99
CA ARG A 394 -30.23 25.71 0.04
C ARG A 394 -28.86 25.14 0.34
N GLN A 395 -27.84 25.73 -0.29
CA GLN A 395 -26.52 25.81 0.33
C GLN A 395 -26.63 26.81 1.49
N GLN A 396 -26.41 26.37 2.73
CA GLN A 396 -26.12 27.27 3.84
C GLN A 396 -24.61 27.50 3.84
N VAL A 397 -24.19 28.64 3.30
CA VAL A 397 -22.84 29.19 3.45
C VAL A 397 -22.85 30.06 4.70
N PHE A 398 -22.02 29.75 5.69
CA PHE A 398 -21.74 30.65 6.81
C PHE A 398 -20.85 31.82 6.32
N PRO A 399 -21.09 33.08 6.75
CA PRO A 399 -20.32 34.20 6.25
C PRO A 399 -18.97 34.30 6.97
N GLY A 400 -17.89 34.01 6.26
CA GLY A 400 -16.51 34.35 6.63
C GLY A 400 -15.80 34.93 5.43
N SER A 401 -15.48 36.22 5.50
CA SER A 401 -14.77 37.01 4.48
C SER A 401 -13.42 36.41 4.07
N PHE A 402 -13.14 36.26 2.78
CA PHE A 402 -12.28 37.18 2.01
C PHE A 402 -12.17 36.75 0.54
N ALA A 403 -12.14 37.77 -0.32
CA ALA A 403 -12.03 37.69 -1.76
C ALA A 403 -10.60 37.43 -2.25
N THR A 404 -10.52 36.73 -3.39
CA THR A 404 -9.61 36.84 -4.55
C THR A 404 -9.57 35.43 -5.17
N GLY A 405 -9.85 35.16 -6.44
CA GLY A 405 -9.89 35.96 -7.65
C GLY A 405 -9.09 35.22 -8.72
N SER A 406 -9.72 34.33 -9.50
CA SER A 406 -9.28 34.01 -10.87
C SER A 406 -10.39 33.29 -11.67
N GLU A 407 -10.95 34.04 -12.61
CA GLU A 407 -11.46 33.64 -13.94
C GLU A 407 -10.65 32.49 -14.57
N CYS A 408 -11.06 31.73 -15.58
CA CYS A 408 -12.25 31.52 -16.41
C CYS A 408 -11.87 30.32 -17.30
N ASN A 409 -12.82 29.46 -17.69
CA ASN A 409 -12.86 28.92 -19.05
C ASN A 409 -14.20 28.27 -19.33
N SER A 410 -14.97 28.94 -20.19
CA SER A 410 -16.22 28.50 -20.78
C SER A 410 -15.94 27.66 -22.03
N GLU A 411 -16.42 26.42 -22.07
CA GLU A 411 -16.51 25.65 -23.30
C GLU A 411 -17.81 25.96 -24.06
N VAL A 412 -17.63 26.27 -25.34
CA VAL A 412 -18.64 26.63 -26.32
C VAL A 412 -19.22 25.36 -26.95
N CYS A 413 -20.49 25.07 -26.72
CA CYS A 413 -21.26 24.08 -27.49
C CYS A 413 -21.74 24.69 -28.82
N ARG A 414 -21.33 24.13 -29.96
CA ARG A 414 -21.95 24.36 -31.27
C ARG A 414 -22.91 23.20 -31.61
N PRO A 415 -24.14 23.48 -32.10
CA PRO A 415 -25.02 22.41 -32.58
C PRO A 415 -24.72 22.01 -34.03
N GLY A 416 -24.81 20.70 -34.28
CA GLY A 416 -24.58 20.05 -35.56
C GLY A 416 -25.68 20.35 -36.59
N LYS A 417 -25.24 20.48 -37.85
CA LYS A 417 -26.03 20.79 -39.03
C LYS A 417 -26.53 19.49 -39.66
N VAL A 418 -27.85 19.34 -39.79
CA VAL A 418 -28.51 18.22 -40.47
C VAL A 418 -28.63 18.55 -41.96
N THR A 419 -28.20 17.63 -42.83
CA THR A 419 -28.40 17.65 -44.28
C THR A 419 -29.47 16.63 -44.69
N PRO A 420 -30.44 16.96 -45.56
CA PRO A 420 -31.40 16.00 -46.10
C PRO A 420 -30.87 15.34 -47.39
N GLY A 421 -31.15 14.05 -47.55
CA GLY A 421 -30.85 13.26 -48.75
C GLY A 421 -31.89 13.46 -49.87
N PRO A 422 -31.55 13.14 -51.13
CA PRO A 422 -32.40 13.41 -52.27
C PRO A 422 -33.45 12.32 -52.49
N THR A 423 -34.65 12.79 -52.81
CA THR A 423 -35.82 12.05 -53.33
C THR A 423 -35.53 11.44 -54.70
N ALA A 424 -35.95 10.19 -54.86
CA ALA A 424 -36.05 9.50 -56.16
C ALA A 424 -37.45 9.74 -56.73
N GLU A 425 -37.53 10.33 -57.93
CA GLU A 425 -38.71 10.30 -58.79
C GLU A 425 -38.50 9.24 -59.88
N THR A 426 -39.53 8.46 -60.12
CA THR A 426 -39.70 7.61 -61.32
C THR A 426 -41.05 7.99 -61.91
N THR A 427 -41.08 8.18 -63.23
CA THR A 427 -42.20 8.53 -64.15
C THR A 427 -42.74 9.95 -64.14
#